data_AF-A0A5C6B6C5-F1
#
_entry.id   AF-A0A5C6B6C5-F1
#
_cell.length_a   1.000
_cell.length_b   1.000
_cell.length_c   1.000
_cell.angle_alpha   90.00
_cell.angle_beta   90.00
_cell.angle_gamma   90.00
#
_symmetry.space_group_name_H-M   'P 1'
#
loop_
_entity.id
_entity.type
_entity.pdbx_description
1 polymer ?
#
loop_
_entity_poly.entity_id
_entity_poly.type
_entity_poly.pdbx_seq_one_letter_code
_entity_poly.pdbx_strand_id
1 'polypeptide(L)' 'MRSNTPATSTPTPLALRPRDAAIALGISPRTLWGLTAPRGPIPCLRIGHGKRQSVLYPVAELQAWLSRQAEAEKRGDDDD' A
#
# COMPACT_ATOMS: atom_id res chain seq x y z
N MET A 1 13.92 -22.22 36.83
CA MET A 1 12.63 -22.24 36.12
C MET A 1 12.72 -21.26 34.97
N ARG A 2 12.71 -21.73 33.71
CA ARG A 2 12.74 -20.87 32.51
C ARG A 2 11.30 -20.63 32.07
N SER A 3 10.83 -19.40 32.18
CA SER A 3 9.50 -19.00 31.69
C SER A 3 9.53 -18.95 30.16
N ASN A 4 8.81 -19.86 29.50
CA ASN A 4 8.61 -19.84 28.06
C ASN A 4 7.36 -19.00 27.75
N THR A 5 7.54 -17.71 27.49
CA THR A 5 6.44 -16.84 27.03
C THR A 5 6.20 -17.11 25.54
N PRO A 6 5.01 -17.57 25.12
CA PRO A 6 4.72 -17.73 23.70
C PRO A 6 4.67 -16.36 23.04
N ALA A 7 5.48 -16.16 21.99
CA ALA A 7 5.41 -14.97 21.16
C ALA A 7 4.08 -14.97 20.39
N THR A 8 3.21 -13.99 20.66
CA THR A 8 1.99 -13.77 19.87
C THR A 8 2.37 -13.27 18.48
N SER A 9 2.31 -14.13 17.47
CA SER A 9 2.53 -13.75 16.07
C SER A 9 1.32 -12.98 15.56
N THR A 10 1.42 -11.65 15.49
CA THR A 10 0.38 -10.82 14.87
C THR A 10 0.30 -11.15 13.38
N PRO A 11 -0.89 -11.45 12.83
CA PRO A 11 -1.03 -11.78 11.41
C PRO A 11 -0.68 -10.57 10.54
N THR A 12 0.10 -10.80 9.49
CA THR A 12 0.43 -9.77 8.50
C THR A 12 -0.82 -9.39 7.71
N PRO A 13 -1.18 -8.10 7.61
CA PRO A 13 -2.38 -7.68 6.89
C PRO A 13 -2.20 -7.84 5.38
N LEU A 14 -3.23 -8.36 4.70
CA LEU A 14 -3.25 -8.49 3.23
C LEU A 14 -3.51 -7.15 2.52
N ALA A 15 -4.14 -6.21 3.22
CA ALA A 15 -4.40 -4.87 2.73
C ALA A 15 -4.33 -3.84 3.86
N LEU A 16 -3.90 -2.63 3.51
CA LEU A 16 -3.70 -1.52 4.43
C LEU A 16 -4.83 -0.50 4.31
N ARG A 17 -5.16 0.18 5.42
CA ARG A 17 -6.02 1.35 5.39
C ARG A 17 -5.25 2.55 4.82
N PRO A 18 -5.92 3.64 4.37
CA PRO A 18 -5.24 4.74 3.70
C PRO A 18 -4.10 5.36 4.51
N ARG A 19 -4.25 5.48 5.83
CA ARG A 19 -3.20 6.02 6.70
C ARG A 19 -1.99 5.09 6.76
N ASP A 20 -2.20 3.80 6.94
CA ASP A 20 -1.13 2.81 7.05
C ASP A 20 -0.42 2.60 5.71
N ALA A 21 -1.17 2.64 4.60
CA ALA A 21 -0.62 2.58 3.25
C ALA A 21 0.29 3.79 2.96
N ALA A 22 -0.13 5.00 3.36
CA ALA A 22 0.68 6.21 3.19
C ALA A 22 2.00 6.12 3.99
N ILE A 23 1.92 5.63 5.24
CA ILE A 23 3.10 5.39 6.08
C ILE A 23 4.02 4.34 5.45
N ALA A 24 3.48 3.22 4.99
CA ALA A 24 4.26 2.15 4.36
C ALA A 24 4.99 2.60 3.08
N LEU A 25 4.39 3.54 2.34
CA LEU A 25 4.99 4.14 1.14
C LEU A 25 5.91 5.34 1.45
N GLY A 26 5.96 5.81 2.69
CA GLY A 26 6.75 6.99 3.07
C GLY A 26 6.21 8.32 2.51
N ILE A 27 4.91 8.43 2.23
CA ILE A 27 4.28 9.62 1.65
C ILE A 27 3.14 10.17 2.50
N SER A 28 2.71 11.40 2.21
CA SER A 28 1.53 11.97 2.88
C SER A 28 0.23 11.28 2.41
N PRO A 29 -0.82 11.20 3.25
CA PRO A 29 -2.13 10.69 2.84
C PRO A 29 -2.74 11.47 1.66
N ARG A 30 -2.48 12.79 1.59
CA ARG A 30 -2.92 13.64 0.47
C ARG A 30 -2.24 13.24 -0.84
N THR A 31 -0.94 12.96 -0.79
CA THR A 31 -0.18 12.44 -1.95
C THR A 31 -0.72 11.08 -2.38
N LEU A 32 -0.93 10.17 -1.42
CA LEU A 32 -1.53 8.86 -1.69
C LEU A 32 -2.87 9.02 -2.43
N TRP A 33 -3.79 9.84 -1.91
CA TRP A 33 -5.08 10.09 -2.56
C TRP A 33 -4.98 10.63 -3.99
N GLY A 34 -3.98 11.45 -4.28
CA GLY A 34 -3.71 11.93 -5.64
C GLY A 34 -3.26 10.82 -6.59
N LEU A 35 -2.56 9.82 -6.06
CA LEU A 35 -2.08 8.65 -6.79
C LEU A 35 -3.08 7.49 -6.83
N THR A 36 -4.14 7.53 -6.03
CA THR A 36 -5.13 6.45 -5.96
C THR A 36 -6.11 6.44 -7.14
N ALA A 37 -6.41 5.24 -7.66
CA ALA A 37 -7.40 5.03 -8.71
C ALA A 37 -8.82 5.53 -8.31
N PRO A 38 -9.57 6.12 -9.26
CA PRO A 38 -9.29 6.19 -10.70
C PRO A 38 -8.42 7.38 -11.13
N ARG A 39 -8.06 8.30 -10.22
CA ARG A 39 -7.33 9.52 -10.58
C ARG A 39 -5.85 9.25 -10.85
N GLY A 40 -5.26 8.31 -10.13
CA GLY A 40 -3.87 7.94 -10.28
C GLY A 40 -3.65 6.44 -10.46
N PRO A 41 -2.38 6.02 -10.55
CA PRO A 41 -1.99 4.67 -10.94
C PRO A 41 -2.10 3.62 -9.82
N ILE A 42 -2.25 4.01 -8.54
CA ILE A 42 -2.26 3.09 -7.41
C ILE A 42 -3.65 2.44 -7.27
N PRO A 43 -3.75 1.10 -7.40
CA PRO A 43 -5.02 0.39 -7.22
C PRO A 43 -5.54 0.48 -5.78
N CYS A 44 -6.86 0.58 -5.62
CA CYS A 44 -7.51 0.46 -4.31
C CYS A 44 -8.84 -0.31 -4.41
N LEU A 45 -9.18 -0.98 -3.32
CA LEU A 45 -10.44 -1.67 -3.16
C LEU A 45 -11.37 -0.85 -2.26
N ARG A 46 -12.65 -0.79 -2.63
CA ARG A 46 -13.69 -0.14 -1.83
C ARG A 46 -14.69 -1.20 -1.38
N ILE A 47 -14.61 -1.63 -0.12
CA ILE A 47 -15.42 -2.72 0.42
C ILE A 47 -16.49 -2.18 1.36
N GLY A 48 -17.70 -2.73 1.27
CA GLY A 48 -18.86 -2.34 2.06
C GLY A 48 -19.84 -1.45 1.31
N HIS A 49 -20.89 -1.00 2.00
CA HIS A 49 -22.00 -0.25 1.40
C HIS A 49 -22.24 1.09 2.10
N GLY A 50 -22.61 2.10 1.29
CA GLY A 50 -22.95 3.44 1.76
C GLY A 50 -21.85 4.09 2.61
N LYS A 51 -22.24 4.67 3.75
CA LYS A 51 -21.34 5.39 4.67
C LYS A 51 -20.30 4.50 5.37
N ARG A 52 -20.44 3.17 5.31
CA ARG A 52 -19.51 2.20 5.93
C ARG A 52 -18.48 1.64 4.95
N GLN A 53 -18.43 2.17 3.73
CA GLN A 53 -17.44 1.76 2.74
C GLN A 53 -16.01 2.10 3.24
N SER A 54 -15.14 1.10 3.24
CA SER A 54 -13.72 1.24 3.58
C SER A 54 -12.87 1.14 2.32
N VAL A 55 -11.90 2.06 2.20
CA VAL A 55 -10.86 1.96 1.18
C VAL A 55 -9.70 1.13 1.73
N LEU A 56 -9.25 0.15 0.94
CA LEU A 56 -8.16 -0.75 1.25
C LEU A 56 -7.15 -0.76 0.11
N TYR A 57 -5.87 -0.85 0.47
CA TYR A 57 -4.76 -0.94 -0.46
C TYR A 57 -4.11 -2.31 -0.29
N PRO A 58 -4.33 -3.26 -1.23
CA PRO A 58 -3.69 -4.57 -1.18
C PRO A 58 -2.17 -4.42 -1.16
N VAL A 59 -1.50 -5.11 -0.24
CA VAL A 59 -0.03 -4.98 -0.07
C VAL A 59 0.70 -5.40 -1.35
N ALA A 60 0.26 -6.48 -1.99
CA ALA A 60 0.84 -6.98 -3.23
C ALA A 60 0.74 -5.95 -4.37
N GLU A 61 -0.37 -5.21 -4.48
CA GLU A 61 -0.55 -4.18 -5.52
C GLU A 61 0.32 -2.95 -5.25
N LEU A 62 0.49 -2.56 -3.99
CA LEU A 62 1.43 -1.49 -3.62
C LEU A 62 2.88 -1.86 -4.00
N GLN A 63 3.29 -3.10 -3.70
CA GLN A 63 4.61 -3.63 -4.07
C GLN A 63 4.79 -3.66 -5.59
N ALA A 64 3.82 -4.21 -6.32
CA ALA A 64 3.86 -4.26 -7.78
C ALA A 64 3.93 -2.86 -8.41
N TRP A 65 3.20 -1.89 -7.86
CA TRP A 65 3.28 -0.51 -8.31
C TRP A 65 4.68 0.07 -8.09
N LEU A 66 5.29 -0.10 -6.91
CA LEU A 66 6.67 0.37 -6.64
C LEU A 66 7.68 -0.24 -7.62
N SER A 67 7.59 -1.55 -7.88
CA SER A 67 8.46 -2.23 -8.85
C SER A 67 8.34 -1.62 -10.25
N ARG A 68 7.11 -1.38 -10.73
CA ARG A 68 6.87 -0.75 -12.03
C ARG A 68 7.41 0.69 -12.11
N GLN A 69 7.29 1.47 -11.04
CA GLN A 69 7.86 2.82 -11.00
C GLN A 69 9.38 2.79 -11.06
N ALA A 70 10.02 1.90 -10.30
CA ALA A 70 11.47 1.75 -10.32
C ALA A 70 12.01 1.29 -11.68
N GLU A 71 11.28 0.44 -12.40
CA GLU A 71 11.64 0.01 -13.76
C GLU A 71 11.47 1.13 -14.80
N ALA A 72 10.41 1.94 -14.67
CA ALA A 72 10.17 3.07 -15.57
C ALA A 72 11.25 4.15 -15.46
N GLU A 73 11.70 4.47 -14.24
CA GLU A 73 12.80 5.43 -14.00
C GLU A 73 14.11 4.96 -14.64
N LYS A 74 14.44 3.66 -14.55
CA LYS A 74 15.65 3.13 -15.19
C LYS A 74 15.65 3.28 -16.71
N ARG A 75 14.51 3.05 -17.36
CA ARG A 75 14.39 3.18 -18.82
C ARG A 75 14.54 4.63 -19.31
N GLY A 76 14.28 5.63 -18.46
CA GLY A 76 14.45 7.03 -18.82
C GLY A 76 15.89 7.52 -18.80
N ASP A 77 16.81 6.75 -18.19
CA ASP A 77 18.23 7.10 -18.03
C ASP A 77 19.10 6.54 -19.19
N ASP A 78 18.63 5.51 -19.91
CA ASP A 78 19.35 4.84 -21.01
C ASP A 78 19.18 5.54 -22.38
N ASP A 79 18.44 6.65 -22.47
CA ASP A 79 18.08 7.36 -23.73
C ASP A 79 18.80 8.73 -23.93
N ASP A 80 19.90 9.02 -23.18
CA ASP A 80 20.73 10.24 -23.34
C ASP A 80 22.16 9.95 -23.85
#